data_AF-A0A2M4CUQ8-F1
#
_entry.id   AF-A0A2M4CUQ8-F1
#
_cell.length_a   1.000
_cell.length_b   1.000
_cell.length_c   1.000
_cell.angle_alpha   90.00
_cell.angle_beta   90.00
_cell.angle_gamma   90.00
#
_symmetry.space_group_name_H-M   'P 1'
#
loop_
_entity.id
_entity.type
_entity.pdbx_description
1 polymer ?
#
loop_
_entity_poly.entity_id
_entity_poly.type
_entity_poly.pdbx_seq_one_letter_code
_entity_poly.pdbx_strand_id
1 'polypeptide(L)'
;TTYTPRSIRVRSALPPPVCRANSAVKCCPPSSCRYCRTSRAAKRRNNGVTMMSTTARVVSRITLATRSTHNNRRGHATAAPASRTPPHRPVMAGETVRFLEPQNNQTFIDMTFGAGGHSRALLDAAPGATIIALDRDPHAHRLACEMATEYPGRILPVLGRFSELPSLLRTLPEGYGRQRFIDGIIFDFGCSSMQFDEAARGFSIAHDGPLDMRMDKDRCPEQLSAAEVLARVQEQDLARILKVYGEEKQAKKIARAIVNARFTVKRIETTVELASIVAHCLSSNQATETGPVSSVSSFEYRQDKLRRPAHVATKTFQALRIFVNNELNEINYGMVLAKHLLRTGGKLVTIAFHSLEDTIVKRHLTGHVVDDVASRVPLQFISHTLAHENDTMQEMMKPNWRQLTKHVVVPSEAEVTANPRSRSAKLRAAVRLS
;
A
#
# COMPACT_ATOMS: atom_id res chain seq x y z
N THR A 1 10.51 -12.99 31.50
CA THR A 1 9.40 -12.01 31.56
C THR A 1 8.81 -11.82 30.17
N THR A 2 7.77 -12.60 29.87
CA THR A 2 7.08 -12.67 28.59
C THR A 2 6.20 -11.43 28.39
N TYR A 3 6.40 -10.70 27.30
CA TYR A 3 5.63 -9.49 26.95
C TYR A 3 4.74 -9.80 25.74
N THR A 4 3.47 -10.09 25.99
CA THR A 4 2.43 -10.14 24.96
C THR A 4 2.09 -8.72 24.50
N PRO A 5 2.06 -8.43 23.19
CA PRO A 5 1.65 -7.12 22.72
C PRO A 5 0.14 -6.96 22.90
N ARG A 6 -0.27 -6.11 23.85
CA ARG A 6 -1.66 -5.64 23.97
C ARG A 6 -2.04 -4.91 22.68
N SER A 7 -3.18 -5.27 22.11
CA SER A 7 -3.78 -4.52 21.00
C SER A 7 -3.99 -3.06 21.40
N ILE A 8 -3.56 -2.15 20.53
CA ILE A 8 -3.82 -0.71 20.69
C ILE A 8 -5.29 -0.50 20.35
N ARG A 9 -6.15 -0.46 21.39
CA ARG A 9 -7.56 -0.10 21.24
C ARG A 9 -7.67 1.40 20.97
N VAL A 10 -7.97 1.76 19.72
CA VAL A 10 -8.67 3.01 19.44
C VAL A 10 -10.09 2.83 19.97
N ARG A 11 -10.53 3.67 20.93
CA ARG A 11 -11.90 3.59 21.46
C ARG A 11 -12.89 3.90 20.34
N SER A 12 -13.53 2.87 19.79
CA SER A 12 -14.77 3.01 19.03
C SER A 12 -15.93 3.19 20.01
N ALA A 13 -16.83 4.13 19.73
CA ALA A 13 -18.11 4.20 20.41
C ALA A 13 -18.90 2.93 20.09
N LEU A 14 -19.35 2.21 21.11
CA LEU A 14 -20.17 1.02 20.96
C LEU A 14 -21.50 1.41 20.29
N PRO A 15 -21.95 0.68 19.24
CA PRO A 15 -23.31 0.86 18.73
C PRO A 15 -24.33 0.34 19.75
N PRO A 16 -25.56 0.88 19.79
CA PRO A 16 -26.59 0.39 20.69
C PRO A 16 -26.98 -1.06 20.34
N PRO A 17 -27.40 -1.86 21.33
CA PRO A 17 -27.68 -3.28 21.12
C PRO A 17 -28.88 -3.48 20.17
N VAL A 18 -28.66 -4.29 19.13
CA VAL A 18 -29.70 -4.74 18.21
C VAL A 18 -30.46 -5.89 18.86
N CYS A 19 -31.77 -5.71 19.10
CA CYS A 19 -32.65 -6.78 19.55
C CYS A 19 -32.82 -7.83 18.45
N ARG A 20 -32.42 -9.08 18.73
CA ARG A 20 -32.75 -10.23 17.88
C ARG A 20 -34.22 -10.61 18.07
N ALA A 21 -35.00 -10.53 17.00
CA ALA A 21 -36.32 -11.13 16.94
C ALA A 21 -36.18 -12.64 16.74
N ASN A 22 -36.69 -13.43 17.68
CA ASN A 22 -37.10 -14.80 17.43
C ASN A 22 -38.37 -15.11 18.25
N SER A 23 -39.42 -15.45 17.51
CA SER A 23 -40.54 -16.36 17.84
C SER A 23 -41.15 -16.38 19.25
N ALA A 24 -42.43 -15.98 19.27
CA ALA A 24 -43.53 -16.45 20.13
C ALA A 24 -43.42 -16.25 21.65
N VAL A 25 -44.28 -15.36 22.20
CA VAL A 25 -45.32 -15.64 23.22
C VAL A 25 -45.77 -14.31 23.90
N LYS A 26 -47.09 -14.08 23.81
CA LYS A 26 -48.04 -13.33 24.68
C LYS A 26 -47.78 -11.86 25.09
N CYS A 27 -48.77 -11.04 24.73
CA CYS A 27 -49.00 -9.65 25.14
C CYS A 27 -49.11 -9.44 26.67
N CYS A 28 -48.68 -8.25 27.13
CA CYS A 28 -49.19 -7.54 28.31
C CYS A 28 -48.98 -6.00 28.14
N PRO A 29 -49.72 -5.14 28.88
CA PRO A 29 -50.43 -3.95 28.36
C PRO A 29 -49.64 -2.62 28.40
N PRO A 30 -50.12 -1.54 27.73
CA PRO A 30 -49.36 -0.33 27.47
C PRO A 30 -49.49 0.69 28.60
N SER A 31 -48.54 0.72 29.53
CA SER A 31 -48.43 1.86 30.47
C SER A 31 -47.01 2.16 30.99
N SER A 32 -45.95 1.62 30.40
CA SER A 32 -44.59 1.82 30.94
C SER A 32 -43.45 1.82 29.92
N CYS A 33 -43.57 2.54 28.80
CA CYS A 33 -42.40 2.86 27.99
C CYS A 33 -42.44 4.29 27.41
N ARG A 34 -41.47 5.12 27.80
CA ARG A 34 -41.29 6.54 27.43
C ARG A 34 -40.78 6.78 26.01
N TYR A 35 -40.58 5.74 25.19
CA TYR A 35 -39.85 5.84 23.91
C TYR A 35 -40.71 5.85 22.64
N CYS A 36 -42.04 5.82 22.76
CA CYS A 36 -42.96 6.03 21.65
C CYS A 36 -43.76 7.33 21.84
N ARG A 37 -43.09 8.48 21.70
CA ARG A 37 -43.74 9.75 21.38
C ARG A 37 -42.92 10.44 20.28
N THR A 38 -43.66 11.02 19.35
CA THR A 38 -43.23 11.89 18.23
C THR A 38 -42.67 11.21 16.98
N SER A 39 -43.50 10.41 16.31
CA SER A 39 -43.58 10.36 14.85
C SER A 39 -45.03 10.59 14.41
N ARG A 40 -45.46 11.87 14.35
CA ARG A 40 -46.65 12.36 13.62
C ARG A 40 -46.84 13.87 13.80
N ALA A 41 -46.50 14.65 12.77
CA ALA A 41 -47.10 15.93 12.36
C ALA A 41 -46.43 16.34 11.03
N ALA A 42 -46.96 15.97 9.86
CA ALA A 42 -47.96 16.72 9.07
C ALA A 42 -47.47 18.15 8.70
N LYS A 43 -47.00 18.38 7.45
CA LYS A 43 -47.75 18.84 6.25
C LYS A 43 -48.22 20.32 6.29
N ARG A 44 -47.86 21.04 5.21
CA ARG A 44 -48.38 22.33 4.64
C ARG A 44 -47.76 23.65 5.14
N ARG A 45 -47.12 24.39 4.20
CA ARG A 45 -47.74 25.52 3.48
C ARG A 45 -46.89 25.99 2.29
N ASN A 46 -47.61 26.46 1.28
CA ASN A 46 -47.21 26.89 -0.07
C ASN A 46 -47.01 28.41 -0.13
N ASN A 47 -46.42 28.88 -1.23
CA ASN A 47 -46.40 30.24 -1.86
C ASN A 47 -44.93 30.69 -2.07
N GLY A 48 -44.41 30.95 -3.28
CA GLY A 48 -45.02 31.32 -4.55
C GLY A 48 -44.78 32.81 -4.81
N VAL A 49 -43.71 33.18 -5.54
CA VAL A 49 -43.62 34.42 -6.34
C VAL A 49 -42.64 34.17 -7.51
N THR A 50 -43.10 34.53 -8.70
CA THR A 50 -42.36 34.54 -9.97
C THR A 50 -42.22 36.00 -10.44
N MET A 51 -41.20 36.25 -11.28
CA MET A 51 -41.14 37.16 -12.43
C MET A 51 -40.12 38.32 -12.41
N MET A 52 -39.29 38.32 -13.48
CA MET A 52 -38.97 39.46 -14.40
C MET A 52 -37.99 40.53 -13.89
N SER A 53 -37.05 41.12 -14.66
CA SER A 53 -36.72 41.07 -16.08
C SER A 53 -35.36 41.76 -16.38
N THR A 54 -34.81 41.49 -17.58
CA THR A 54 -34.09 42.37 -18.54
C THR A 54 -32.93 43.29 -18.09
N THR A 55 -31.76 43.26 -18.75
CA THR A 55 -31.32 44.03 -19.96
C THR A 55 -29.77 43.93 -19.98
N ALA A 56 -28.95 44.16 -21.02
CA ALA A 56 -29.05 44.31 -22.46
C ALA A 56 -27.60 44.10 -23.02
N ARG A 57 -27.52 43.71 -24.29
CA ARG A 57 -26.29 43.62 -25.11
C ARG A 57 -25.64 44.99 -25.32
N VAL A 58 -24.31 45.02 -25.39
CA VAL A 58 -23.57 46.02 -26.19
C VAL A 58 -22.56 45.30 -27.08
N VAL A 59 -22.72 45.52 -28.38
CA VAL A 59 -21.84 45.12 -29.48
C VAL A 59 -21.10 46.37 -29.91
N SER A 60 -19.78 46.30 -30.06
CA SER A 60 -19.02 47.34 -30.77
C SER A 60 -17.99 46.67 -31.69
N ARG A 61 -18.26 46.77 -33.00
CA ARG A 61 -17.31 46.56 -34.09
C ARG A 61 -16.44 47.81 -34.20
N ILE A 62 -15.11 47.66 -34.34
CA ILE A 62 -14.28 48.62 -35.06
C ILE A 62 -13.35 47.87 -36.02
N THR A 63 -13.28 48.44 -37.22
CA THR A 63 -12.77 47.99 -38.51
C THR A 63 -11.24 48.07 -38.64
N LEU A 64 -10.74 47.28 -39.59
CA LEU A 64 -9.34 47.18 -40.03
C LEU A 64 -8.68 48.52 -40.42
N ALA A 65 -7.38 48.60 -40.16
CA ALA A 65 -6.43 49.38 -40.97
C ALA A 65 -5.24 48.50 -41.34
N THR A 66 -5.08 48.29 -42.64
CA THR A 66 -3.97 47.59 -43.31
C THR A 66 -2.69 48.41 -43.27
N ARG A 67 -1.55 47.80 -42.92
CA ARG A 67 -0.22 48.22 -43.41
C ARG A 67 0.66 46.99 -43.66
N SER A 68 1.01 46.83 -44.92
CA SER A 68 2.02 45.91 -45.44
C SER A 68 3.41 46.37 -45.03
N THR A 69 4.21 45.48 -44.41
CA THR A 69 5.66 45.45 -44.60
C THR A 69 6.19 44.03 -44.45
N HIS A 70 7.15 43.74 -45.32
CA HIS A 70 7.79 42.48 -45.64
C HIS A 70 8.39 41.66 -44.48
N ASN A 71 8.14 40.33 -44.57
CA ASN A 71 9.14 39.26 -44.60
C ASN A 71 9.89 38.91 -43.30
N ASN A 72 9.45 37.84 -42.61
CA ASN A 72 10.34 36.72 -42.29
C ASN A 72 9.56 35.44 -41.97
N ARG A 73 9.71 34.41 -42.82
CA ARG A 73 9.13 33.07 -42.61
C ARG A 73 9.86 32.37 -41.47
N ARG A 74 9.14 32.04 -40.40
CA ARG A 74 9.48 30.92 -39.49
C ARG A 74 8.30 29.96 -39.48
N GLY A 75 8.50 28.77 -40.01
CA GLY A 75 7.49 27.72 -40.08
C GLY A 75 6.96 27.39 -38.70
N HIS A 76 5.63 27.35 -38.57
CA HIS A 76 4.97 26.67 -37.47
C HIS A 76 5.25 25.18 -37.59
N ALA A 77 6.22 24.70 -36.82
CA ALA A 77 6.30 23.30 -36.47
C ALA A 77 5.02 22.95 -35.72
N THR A 78 4.18 22.14 -36.35
CA THR A 78 3.03 21.47 -35.73
C THR A 78 3.50 20.82 -34.43
N ALA A 79 2.86 21.19 -33.32
CA ALA A 79 3.13 20.63 -32.00
C ALA A 79 3.07 19.10 -32.08
N ALA A 80 4.20 18.46 -31.81
CA ALA A 80 4.27 17.02 -31.65
C ALA A 80 3.34 16.59 -30.50
N PRO A 81 2.65 15.45 -30.61
CA PRO A 81 1.83 14.95 -29.53
C PRO A 81 2.69 14.76 -28.28
N ALA A 82 2.15 15.15 -27.13
CA ALA A 82 2.78 15.02 -25.82
C ALA A 82 3.45 13.65 -25.69
N SER A 83 4.75 13.65 -25.41
CA SER A 83 5.54 12.44 -25.21
C SER A 83 4.86 11.56 -24.17
N ARG A 84 4.33 10.40 -24.59
CA ARG A 84 3.89 9.34 -23.68
C ARG A 84 5.12 8.98 -22.85
N THR A 85 5.06 9.25 -21.55
CA THR A 85 6.05 8.76 -20.59
C THR A 85 6.25 7.27 -20.87
N PRO A 86 7.48 6.76 -21.05
CA PRO A 86 7.68 5.36 -21.37
C PRO A 86 6.98 4.49 -20.31
N PRO A 87 6.27 3.42 -20.73
CA PRO A 87 5.53 2.58 -19.80
C PRO A 87 6.49 2.13 -18.69
N HIS A 88 6.07 2.31 -17.43
CA HIS A 88 6.87 1.97 -16.27
C HIS A 88 7.36 0.52 -16.38
N ARG A 89 8.68 0.32 -16.28
CA ARG A 89 9.27 -1.01 -16.35
C ARG A 89 9.12 -1.71 -14.97
N PRO A 90 8.50 -2.88 -14.90
CA PRO A 90 8.42 -3.66 -13.65
C PRO A 90 9.82 -4.01 -13.14
N VAL A 91 9.98 -3.96 -11.81
CA VAL A 91 11.25 -4.21 -11.13
C VAL A 91 11.59 -5.69 -11.21
N MET A 92 12.81 -6.04 -11.66
CA MET A 92 13.30 -7.41 -11.72
C MET A 92 12.37 -8.38 -12.46
N ALA A 93 11.66 -7.91 -13.49
CA ALA A 93 10.68 -8.73 -14.21
C ALA A 93 11.31 -9.90 -14.98
N GLY A 94 12.53 -9.73 -15.49
CA GLY A 94 13.27 -10.82 -16.14
C GLY A 94 13.59 -11.95 -15.15
N GLU A 95 14.03 -11.58 -13.95
CA GLU A 95 14.29 -12.52 -12.86
C GLU A 95 13.01 -13.21 -12.40
N THR A 96 11.90 -12.46 -12.29
CA THR A 96 10.58 -13.03 -11.99
C THR A 96 10.20 -14.13 -12.98
N VAL A 97 10.26 -13.83 -14.28
CA VAL A 97 9.94 -14.82 -15.33
C VAL A 97 10.91 -16.00 -15.27
N ARG A 98 12.21 -15.74 -15.08
CA ARG A 98 13.24 -16.78 -14.97
C ARG A 98 13.00 -17.73 -13.80
N PHE A 99 12.58 -17.22 -12.63
CA PHE A 99 12.36 -18.07 -11.47
C PHE A 99 11.02 -18.80 -11.52
N LEU A 100 9.97 -18.15 -12.04
CA LEU A 100 8.65 -18.79 -12.21
C LEU A 100 8.67 -19.82 -13.35
N GLU A 101 9.45 -19.61 -14.41
CA GLU A 101 9.49 -20.44 -15.63
C GLU A 101 8.08 -20.73 -16.16
N PRO A 102 7.29 -19.68 -16.47
CA PRO A 102 5.88 -19.84 -16.76
C PRO A 102 5.66 -20.72 -17.99
N GLN A 103 4.66 -21.60 -17.91
CA GLN A 103 4.24 -22.47 -19.00
C GLN A 103 2.79 -22.19 -19.37
N ASN A 104 2.41 -22.57 -20.58
CA ASN A 104 1.01 -22.52 -20.98
C ASN A 104 0.15 -23.43 -20.08
N ASN A 105 -1.10 -23.04 -19.92
CA ASN A 105 -2.12 -23.66 -19.07
C ASN A 105 -1.82 -23.62 -17.57
N GLN A 106 -0.84 -22.82 -17.14
CA GLN A 106 -0.59 -22.54 -15.73
C GLN A 106 -1.41 -21.34 -15.23
N THR A 107 -1.75 -21.37 -13.95
CA THR A 107 -2.43 -20.28 -13.27
C THR A 107 -1.49 -19.61 -12.26
N PHE A 108 -1.37 -18.30 -12.36
CA PHE A 108 -0.60 -17.46 -11.45
C PHE A 108 -1.52 -16.53 -10.67
N ILE A 109 -1.11 -16.19 -9.45
CA ILE A 109 -1.69 -15.05 -8.73
C ILE A 109 -0.65 -13.95 -8.67
N ASP A 110 -0.98 -12.81 -9.29
CA ASP A 110 -0.27 -11.57 -9.05
C ASP A 110 -0.94 -10.88 -7.87
N MET A 111 -0.32 -10.99 -6.69
CA MET A 111 -0.90 -10.50 -5.44
C MET A 111 -0.85 -8.98 -5.34
N THR A 112 -0.09 -8.32 -6.19
CA THR A 112 0.23 -6.89 -6.16
C THR A 112 0.22 -6.36 -7.59
N PHE A 113 -0.90 -6.54 -8.28
CA PHE A 113 -1.00 -6.30 -9.72
C PHE A 113 -0.48 -4.91 -10.12
N GLY A 114 -0.82 -3.86 -9.37
CA GLY A 114 -0.41 -2.49 -9.67
C GLY A 114 -0.84 -2.05 -11.08
N ALA A 115 0.13 -1.87 -11.97
CA ALA A 115 -0.10 -1.52 -13.38
C ALA A 115 0.00 -2.74 -14.34
N GLY A 116 0.12 -3.95 -13.81
CA GLY A 116 0.16 -5.20 -14.58
C GLY A 116 1.49 -5.51 -15.25
N GLY A 117 2.59 -4.85 -14.86
CA GLY A 117 3.90 -5.06 -15.49
C GLY A 117 4.42 -6.51 -15.36
N HIS A 118 4.32 -7.09 -14.16
CA HIS A 118 4.69 -8.49 -13.93
C HIS A 118 3.72 -9.47 -14.59
N SER A 119 2.42 -9.22 -14.47
CA SER A 119 1.37 -9.97 -15.16
C SER A 119 1.60 -10.01 -16.68
N ARG A 120 1.96 -8.88 -17.32
CA ARG A 120 2.27 -8.80 -18.75
C ARG A 120 3.52 -9.59 -19.09
N ALA A 121 4.59 -9.45 -18.31
CA ALA A 121 5.82 -10.22 -18.52
C ALA A 121 5.59 -11.75 -18.43
N LEU A 122 4.69 -12.20 -17.56
CA LEU A 122 4.30 -13.61 -17.46
C LEU A 122 3.50 -14.07 -18.68
N LEU A 123 2.55 -13.26 -19.16
CA LEU A 123 1.77 -13.55 -20.36
C LEU A 123 2.62 -13.51 -21.64
N ASP A 124 3.58 -12.61 -21.74
CA ASP A 124 4.52 -12.53 -22.87
C ASP A 124 5.38 -13.80 -22.94
N ALA A 125 5.80 -14.34 -21.79
CA ALA A 125 6.58 -15.58 -21.70
C ALA A 125 5.72 -16.85 -21.88
N ALA A 126 4.46 -16.82 -21.44
CA ALA A 126 3.51 -17.92 -21.58
C ALA A 126 2.12 -17.38 -21.99
N PRO A 127 1.84 -17.21 -23.29
CA PRO A 127 0.59 -16.63 -23.78
C PRO A 127 -0.66 -17.40 -23.36
N GLY A 128 -0.50 -18.69 -23.08
CA GLY A 128 -1.54 -19.56 -22.56
C GLY A 128 -1.60 -19.64 -21.04
N ALA A 129 -1.03 -18.71 -20.27
CA ALA A 129 -1.14 -18.64 -18.80
C ALA A 129 -2.32 -17.77 -18.33
N THR A 130 -2.90 -18.10 -17.18
CA THR A 130 -3.99 -17.31 -16.55
C THR A 130 -3.41 -16.58 -15.34
N ILE A 131 -3.72 -15.30 -15.20
CA ILE A 131 -3.31 -14.48 -14.07
C ILE A 131 -4.55 -14.03 -13.29
N ILE A 132 -4.60 -14.36 -12.00
CA ILE A 132 -5.50 -13.75 -11.04
C ILE A 132 -4.81 -12.47 -10.57
N ALA A 133 -5.32 -11.33 -11.00
CA ALA A 133 -4.75 -10.01 -10.77
C ALA A 133 -5.38 -9.37 -9.54
N LEU A 134 -4.75 -9.53 -8.38
CA LEU A 134 -5.20 -8.98 -7.11
C LEU A 134 -4.53 -7.64 -6.84
N ASP A 135 -5.32 -6.64 -6.48
CA ASP A 135 -4.84 -5.42 -5.84
C ASP A 135 -5.92 -4.84 -4.92
N ARG A 136 -5.50 -4.16 -3.86
CA ARG A 136 -6.43 -3.48 -2.94
C ARG A 136 -6.84 -2.09 -3.46
N ASP A 137 -6.02 -1.51 -4.34
CA ASP A 137 -6.21 -0.18 -4.91
C ASP A 137 -7.26 -0.24 -6.04
N PRO A 138 -8.39 0.47 -5.93
CA PRO A 138 -9.40 0.54 -6.99
C PRO A 138 -8.86 1.01 -8.34
N HIS A 139 -7.81 1.84 -8.36
CA HIS A 139 -7.17 2.26 -9.61
C HIS A 139 -6.43 1.10 -10.29
N ALA A 140 -5.71 0.29 -9.53
CA ALA A 140 -5.02 -0.89 -10.05
C ALA A 140 -6.02 -1.93 -10.57
N HIS A 141 -7.14 -2.10 -9.87
CA HIS A 141 -8.23 -2.95 -10.33
C HIS A 141 -8.83 -2.47 -11.66
N ARG A 142 -9.00 -1.15 -11.87
CA ARG A 142 -9.45 -0.63 -13.18
C ARG A 142 -8.48 -1.01 -14.30
N LEU A 143 -7.18 -0.85 -14.07
CA LEU A 143 -6.15 -1.28 -15.02
C LEU A 143 -6.18 -2.80 -15.26
N ALA A 144 -6.47 -3.59 -14.24
CA ALA A 144 -6.67 -5.04 -14.39
C ALA A 144 -7.90 -5.36 -15.25
N CYS A 145 -9.01 -4.63 -15.08
CA CYS A 145 -10.20 -4.77 -15.93
C CYS A 145 -9.90 -4.39 -17.38
N GLU A 146 -9.17 -3.30 -17.62
CA GLU A 146 -8.72 -2.91 -18.96
C GLU A 146 -7.83 -4.00 -19.58
N MET A 147 -6.86 -4.51 -18.82
CA MET A 147 -6.01 -5.61 -19.27
C MET A 147 -6.79 -6.91 -19.53
N ALA A 148 -7.89 -7.16 -18.80
CA ALA A 148 -8.77 -8.30 -19.08
C ALA A 148 -9.53 -8.16 -20.41
N THR A 149 -9.73 -6.95 -20.92
CA THR A 149 -10.24 -6.75 -22.29
C THR A 149 -9.16 -7.03 -23.35
N GLU A 150 -7.90 -6.72 -23.05
CA GLU A 150 -6.75 -7.04 -23.92
C GLU A 150 -6.46 -8.56 -23.96
N TYR A 151 -6.71 -9.27 -22.85
CA TYR A 151 -6.45 -10.71 -22.71
C TYR A 151 -7.70 -11.47 -22.18
N PRO A 152 -8.75 -11.64 -23.01
CA PRO A 152 -10.00 -12.26 -22.60
C PRO A 152 -9.82 -13.66 -22.00
N GLY A 153 -10.36 -13.88 -20.81
CA GLY A 153 -10.29 -15.16 -20.09
C GLY A 153 -8.91 -15.51 -19.52
N ARG A 154 -7.88 -14.65 -19.70
CA ARG A 154 -6.54 -14.87 -19.15
C ARG A 154 -6.25 -13.99 -17.95
N ILE A 155 -6.77 -12.77 -17.90
CA ILE A 155 -6.69 -11.93 -16.70
C ILE A 155 -8.02 -12.01 -15.95
N LEU A 156 -7.95 -12.34 -14.66
CA LEU A 156 -9.07 -12.35 -13.73
C LEU A 156 -8.86 -11.22 -12.70
N PRO A 157 -9.47 -10.04 -12.89
CA PRO A 157 -9.33 -8.92 -11.97
C PRO A 157 -9.98 -9.23 -10.62
N VAL A 158 -9.28 -8.95 -9.54
CA VAL A 158 -9.78 -9.12 -8.17
C VAL A 158 -9.44 -7.89 -7.34
N LEU A 159 -10.45 -7.20 -6.81
CA LEU A 159 -10.27 -6.06 -5.92
C LEU A 159 -10.33 -6.50 -4.45
N GLY A 160 -9.20 -6.40 -3.74
CA GLY A 160 -9.16 -6.69 -2.32
C GLY A 160 -7.76 -6.78 -1.72
N ARG A 161 -7.71 -6.97 -0.41
CA ARG A 161 -6.49 -7.22 0.36
C ARG A 161 -6.10 -8.69 0.31
N PHE A 162 -4.88 -9.01 0.75
CA PHE A 162 -4.41 -10.39 0.75
C PHE A 162 -5.26 -11.23 1.71
N SER A 163 -5.57 -10.68 2.89
CA SER A 163 -6.44 -11.31 3.88
C SER A 163 -7.86 -11.63 3.38
N GLU A 164 -8.35 -10.93 2.36
CA GLU A 164 -9.69 -11.12 1.77
C GLU A 164 -9.68 -12.16 0.63
N LEU A 165 -8.50 -12.52 0.10
CA LEU A 165 -8.34 -13.40 -1.06
C LEU A 165 -9.10 -14.73 -0.94
N PRO A 166 -9.12 -15.46 0.19
CA PRO A 166 -9.88 -16.71 0.29
C PRO A 166 -11.37 -16.56 -0.02
N SER A 167 -11.97 -15.43 0.38
CA SER A 167 -13.37 -15.13 0.07
C SER A 167 -13.54 -14.74 -1.40
N LEU A 168 -12.61 -13.95 -1.93
CA LEU A 168 -12.65 -13.47 -3.31
C LEU A 168 -12.47 -14.60 -4.32
N LEU A 169 -11.59 -15.57 -4.05
CA LEU A 169 -11.41 -16.74 -4.92
C LEU A 169 -12.67 -17.59 -5.08
N ARG A 170 -13.59 -17.57 -4.10
CA ARG A 170 -14.90 -18.25 -4.20
C ARG A 170 -15.88 -17.57 -5.14
N THR A 171 -15.63 -16.30 -5.49
CA THR A 171 -16.47 -15.53 -6.42
C THR A 171 -16.05 -15.69 -7.88
N LEU A 172 -14.87 -16.25 -8.13
CA LEU A 172 -14.37 -16.51 -9.47
C LEU A 172 -15.10 -17.70 -10.11
N PRO A 173 -15.14 -17.79 -11.46
CA PRO A 173 -15.72 -18.92 -12.18
C PRO A 173 -15.18 -20.29 -11.70
N GLU A 174 -16.00 -21.34 -11.83
CA GLU A 174 -15.66 -22.68 -11.37
C GLU A 174 -14.28 -23.14 -11.88
N GLY A 175 -13.42 -23.61 -10.96
CA GLY A 175 -12.06 -24.08 -11.26
C GLY A 175 -10.96 -23.30 -10.52
N TYR A 176 -11.06 -21.98 -10.44
CA TYR A 176 -10.01 -21.11 -9.87
C TYR A 176 -10.04 -20.97 -8.34
N GLY A 177 -11.19 -21.26 -7.71
CA GLY A 177 -11.38 -21.18 -6.26
C GLY A 177 -11.03 -22.46 -5.48
N ARG A 178 -10.57 -23.52 -6.14
CA ARG A 178 -10.21 -24.80 -5.50
C ARG A 178 -8.72 -24.84 -5.15
N GLN A 179 -8.39 -25.41 -4.00
CA GLN A 179 -7.01 -25.66 -3.58
C GLN A 179 -6.31 -26.55 -4.63
N ARG A 180 -5.02 -26.29 -4.92
CA ARG A 180 -4.12 -27.06 -5.84
C ARG A 180 -4.10 -26.69 -7.33
N PHE A 181 -4.72 -25.59 -7.76
CA PHE A 181 -4.66 -25.12 -9.16
C PHE A 181 -3.66 -23.98 -9.41
N ILE A 182 -3.00 -23.45 -8.38
CA ILE A 182 -2.10 -22.31 -8.53
C ILE A 182 -0.65 -22.79 -8.71
N ASP A 183 -0.07 -22.50 -9.86
CA ASP A 183 1.28 -22.85 -10.25
C ASP A 183 2.31 -21.86 -9.72
N GLY A 184 1.95 -20.59 -9.65
CA GLY A 184 2.85 -19.56 -9.17
C GLY A 184 2.16 -18.41 -8.47
N ILE A 185 2.86 -17.79 -7.53
CA ILE A 185 2.41 -16.56 -6.87
C ILE A 185 3.56 -15.57 -6.93
N ILE A 186 3.23 -14.33 -7.28
CA ILE A 186 4.15 -13.20 -7.20
C ILE A 186 3.65 -12.16 -6.19
N PHE A 187 4.60 -11.64 -5.41
CA PHE A 187 4.46 -10.41 -4.65
C PHE A 187 5.54 -9.42 -5.08
N ASP A 188 5.13 -8.24 -5.47
CA ASP A 188 5.95 -7.03 -5.63
C ASP A 188 5.51 -6.03 -4.56
N PHE A 189 6.11 -6.12 -3.37
CA PHE A 189 5.64 -5.39 -2.19
C PHE A 189 5.85 -3.88 -2.32
N GLY A 190 5.16 -3.12 -1.48
CA GLY A 190 5.29 -1.67 -1.45
C GLY A 190 4.24 -0.96 -2.29
N CYS A 191 4.54 0.28 -2.67
CA CYS A 191 3.60 1.14 -3.39
C CYS A 191 3.91 1.15 -4.88
N SER A 192 2.84 1.13 -5.67
CA SER A 192 2.94 1.24 -7.12
C SER A 192 3.40 2.65 -7.54
N SER A 193 3.95 2.75 -8.75
CA SER A 193 4.37 4.01 -9.35
C SER A 193 3.27 5.07 -9.30
N MET A 194 2.08 4.69 -9.76
CA MET A 194 0.88 5.52 -9.77
C MET A 194 0.52 6.11 -8.40
N GLN A 195 0.82 5.42 -7.29
CA GLN A 195 0.55 5.94 -5.94
C GLN A 195 1.55 7.04 -5.53
N PHE A 196 2.81 6.94 -5.97
CA PHE A 196 3.83 7.96 -5.72
C PHE A 196 3.78 9.13 -6.72
N ASP A 197 3.38 8.85 -7.95
CA ASP A 197 3.34 9.82 -9.05
C ASP A 197 2.10 10.74 -8.94
N GLU A 198 1.03 10.27 -8.30
CA GLU A 198 -0.17 11.08 -8.02
C GLU A 198 -0.07 11.78 -6.65
N ALA A 199 0.26 13.07 -6.67
CA ALA A 199 0.44 13.87 -5.45
C ALA A 199 -0.81 13.86 -4.53
N ALA A 200 -2.02 13.81 -5.10
CA ALA A 200 -3.29 13.75 -4.37
C ALA A 200 -3.44 12.53 -3.45
N ARG A 201 -2.64 11.48 -3.66
CA ARG A 201 -2.62 10.26 -2.84
C ARG A 201 -1.77 10.41 -1.56
N GLY A 202 -0.88 11.39 -1.50
CA GLY A 202 -0.13 11.71 -0.28
C GLY A 202 1.01 10.76 0.08
N PHE A 203 1.51 9.95 -0.86
CA PHE A 203 2.64 9.04 -0.62
C PHE A 203 4.00 9.69 -0.88
N SER A 204 4.04 10.71 -1.73
CA SER A 204 5.29 11.37 -2.13
C SER A 204 5.72 12.43 -1.12
N ILE A 205 7.05 12.53 -0.94
CA ILE A 205 7.70 13.64 -0.23
C ILE A 205 8.08 14.74 -1.23
N ALA A 206 8.32 14.36 -2.50
CA ALA A 206 8.79 15.28 -3.54
C ALA A 206 7.67 16.13 -4.13
N HIS A 207 6.42 15.65 -4.08
CA HIS A 207 5.25 16.34 -4.58
C HIS A 207 4.27 16.58 -3.43
N ASP A 208 3.92 17.84 -3.21
CA ASP A 208 2.99 18.22 -2.15
C ASP A 208 1.56 17.75 -2.46
N GLY A 209 0.87 17.29 -1.42
CA GLY A 209 -0.50 16.84 -1.52
C GLY A 209 -1.11 16.51 -0.16
N PRO A 210 -2.41 16.14 -0.12
CA PRO A 210 -3.07 15.77 1.12
C PRO A 210 -2.36 14.60 1.80
N LEU A 211 -2.19 14.66 3.11
CA LEU A 211 -1.55 13.62 3.90
C LEU A 211 -2.51 12.42 4.10
N ASP A 212 -2.75 11.67 3.03
CA ASP A 212 -3.70 10.55 3.00
C ASP A 212 -3.02 9.19 3.24
N MET A 213 -2.16 8.76 2.31
CA MET A 213 -1.41 7.49 2.34
C MET A 213 -2.26 6.21 2.32
N ARG A 214 -3.58 6.25 2.11
CA ARG A 214 -4.39 5.02 1.96
C ARG A 214 -4.27 4.43 0.56
N MET A 215 -3.97 3.13 0.50
CA MET A 215 -3.94 2.37 -0.76
C MET A 215 -5.36 2.11 -1.29
N ASP A 216 -6.35 1.94 -0.40
CA ASP A 216 -7.74 1.58 -0.69
C ASP A 216 -8.74 2.66 -0.25
N LYS A 217 -8.37 3.93 -0.45
CA LYS A 217 -9.12 5.12 -0.04
C LYS A 217 -10.63 5.02 -0.30
N ASP A 218 -11.02 4.61 -1.50
CA ASP A 218 -12.44 4.56 -1.90
C ASP A 218 -13.17 3.31 -1.40
N ARG A 219 -12.44 2.27 -0.99
CA ARG A 219 -12.99 0.97 -0.58
C ARG A 219 -13.28 0.92 0.93
N CYS A 220 -12.52 1.67 1.71
CA CYS A 220 -12.56 1.62 3.18
C CYS A 220 -12.70 3.03 3.77
N PRO A 221 -13.90 3.66 3.70
CA PRO A 221 -14.10 5.03 4.16
C PRO A 221 -13.85 5.22 5.66
N GLU A 222 -14.01 4.15 6.47
CA GLU A 222 -13.73 4.17 7.90
C GLU A 222 -12.23 4.10 8.23
N GLN A 223 -11.38 3.75 7.26
CA GLN A 223 -9.94 3.69 7.46
C GLN A 223 -9.37 5.10 7.58
N LEU A 224 -8.65 5.33 8.67
CA LEU A 224 -8.02 6.62 8.94
C LEU A 224 -6.90 6.90 7.94
N SER A 225 -6.91 8.11 7.38
CA SER A 225 -5.78 8.70 6.67
C SER A 225 -4.58 8.95 7.60
N ALA A 226 -3.40 9.17 7.03
CA ALA A 226 -2.21 9.57 7.78
C ALA A 226 -2.45 10.87 8.57
N ALA A 227 -3.12 11.87 8.00
CA ALA A 227 -3.51 13.09 8.69
C ALA A 227 -4.41 12.81 9.91
N GLU A 228 -5.40 11.93 9.77
CA GLU A 228 -6.30 11.58 10.87
C GLU A 228 -5.61 10.76 11.96
N VAL A 229 -4.70 9.86 11.58
CA VAL A 229 -3.82 9.16 12.52
C VAL A 229 -3.01 10.19 13.30
N LEU A 230 -2.34 11.12 12.61
CA LEU A 230 -1.58 12.18 13.24
C LEU A 230 -2.46 13.13 14.05
N ALA A 231 -3.75 13.31 13.76
CA ALA A 231 -4.60 14.14 14.60
C ALA A 231 -4.91 13.51 15.97
N ARG A 232 -4.87 12.17 16.09
CA ARG A 232 -5.42 11.43 17.24
C ARG A 232 -4.41 10.60 18.02
N VAL A 233 -3.33 10.15 17.38
CA VAL A 233 -2.37 9.19 17.96
C VAL A 233 -1.64 9.78 19.17
N GLN A 234 -1.47 9.02 20.24
CA GLN A 234 -0.69 9.49 21.39
C GLN A 234 0.81 9.51 21.05
N GLU A 235 1.59 10.36 21.72
CA GLU A 235 3.02 10.47 21.45
C GLU A 235 3.77 9.14 21.59
N GLN A 236 3.45 8.36 22.63
CA GLN A 236 4.09 7.07 22.87
C GLN A 236 3.79 6.07 21.75
N ASP A 237 2.56 6.08 21.24
CA ASP A 237 2.14 5.25 20.11
C ASP A 237 2.83 5.68 18.82
N LEU A 238 2.90 6.99 18.56
CA LEU A 238 3.60 7.51 17.39
C LEU A 238 5.10 7.18 17.45
N ALA A 239 5.74 7.33 18.60
CA ALA A 239 7.13 6.94 18.79
C ALA A 239 7.34 5.43 18.52
N ARG A 240 6.38 4.58 18.90
CA ARG A 240 6.42 3.14 18.58
C ARG A 240 6.26 2.88 17.08
N ILE A 241 5.30 3.53 16.42
CA ILE A 241 5.08 3.45 14.96
C ILE A 241 6.37 3.81 14.22
N LEU A 242 6.94 4.97 14.51
CA LEU A 242 8.17 5.45 13.86
C LEU A 242 9.37 4.54 14.13
N LYS A 243 9.52 4.05 15.36
CA LYS A 243 10.61 3.16 15.74
C LYS A 243 10.50 1.80 15.05
N VAL A 244 9.31 1.19 15.05
CA VAL A 244 9.11 -0.19 14.59
C VAL A 244 8.98 -0.23 13.07
N TYR A 245 8.14 0.61 12.48
CA TYR A 245 7.85 0.56 11.04
C TYR A 245 8.80 1.42 10.20
N GLY A 246 9.34 2.50 10.77
CA GLY A 246 10.32 3.35 10.10
C GLY A 246 11.78 2.98 10.38
N GLU A 247 12.04 2.08 11.33
CA GLU A 247 13.38 1.85 11.88
C GLU A 247 14.09 3.18 12.24
N GLU A 248 13.33 4.13 12.82
CA GLU A 248 13.80 5.49 13.12
C GLU A 248 14.45 5.57 14.51
N LYS A 249 15.71 5.99 14.54
CA LYS A 249 16.49 6.13 15.78
C LYS A 249 16.00 7.31 16.62
N GLN A 250 15.63 8.42 15.97
CA GLN A 250 15.13 9.62 16.61
C GLN A 250 13.59 9.61 16.77
N ALA A 251 12.97 8.44 16.79
CA ALA A 251 11.52 8.26 16.80
C ALA A 251 10.81 9.04 17.92
N LYS A 252 11.37 9.04 19.15
CA LYS A 252 10.81 9.80 20.28
C LYS A 252 10.83 11.31 20.02
N LYS A 253 11.95 11.83 19.48
CA LYS A 253 12.14 13.25 19.18
C LYS A 253 11.15 13.71 18.11
N ILE A 254 11.03 12.94 17.03
CA ILE A 254 10.11 13.23 15.93
C ILE A 254 8.64 13.15 16.41
N ALA A 255 8.29 12.11 17.18
CA ALA A 255 6.94 11.98 17.72
C ALA A 255 6.55 13.16 18.62
N ARG A 256 7.46 13.60 19.51
CA ARG A 256 7.27 14.80 20.34
C ARG A 256 7.07 16.05 19.49
N ALA A 257 7.90 16.27 18.48
CA ALA A 257 7.79 17.43 17.60
C ALA A 257 6.46 17.45 16.84
N ILE A 258 6.03 16.31 16.30
CA ILE A 258 4.74 16.19 15.61
C ILE A 258 3.58 16.46 16.58
N VAL A 259 3.62 15.92 17.79
CA VAL A 259 2.57 16.14 18.80
C VAL A 259 2.53 17.60 19.26
N ASN A 260 3.69 18.22 19.49
CA ASN A 260 3.79 19.64 19.82
C ASN A 260 3.24 20.53 18.69
N ALA A 261 3.54 20.21 17.44
CA ALA A 261 3.04 20.93 16.28
C ALA A 261 1.50 20.93 16.20
N ARG A 262 0.83 19.86 16.66
CA ARG A 262 -0.66 19.82 16.72
C ARG A 262 -1.25 20.90 17.62
N PHE A 263 -0.57 21.23 18.72
CA PHE A 263 -1.02 22.29 19.63
C PHE A 263 -0.83 23.69 19.02
N THR A 264 0.03 23.83 18.02
CA THR A 264 0.37 25.12 17.40
C THR A 264 -0.37 25.36 16.07
N VAL A 265 -0.44 24.34 15.20
CA VAL A 265 -0.93 24.45 13.80
C VAL A 265 -2.33 23.83 13.61
N LYS A 266 -2.95 23.33 14.70
CA LYS A 266 -4.26 22.64 14.74
C LYS A 266 -4.28 21.27 14.04
N ARG A 267 -3.93 21.18 12.75
CA ARG A 267 -3.86 19.91 11.99
C ARG A 267 -2.71 19.93 10.99
N ILE A 268 -2.08 18.77 10.80
CA ILE A 268 -1.08 18.53 9.75
C ILE A 268 -1.85 17.86 8.61
N GLU A 269 -2.05 18.59 7.52
CA GLU A 269 -2.95 18.21 6.43
C GLU A 269 -2.20 17.88 5.15
N THR A 270 -0.95 18.33 4.99
CA THR A 270 -0.16 18.09 3.76
C THR A 270 1.12 17.31 4.00
N THR A 271 1.65 16.71 2.93
CA THR A 271 2.93 16.01 2.96
C THR A 271 4.09 16.96 3.22
N VAL A 272 4.08 18.18 2.64
CA VAL A 272 5.13 19.18 2.90
C VAL A 272 5.14 19.62 4.37
N GLU A 273 3.99 19.87 4.99
CA GLU A 273 3.93 20.24 6.41
C GLU A 273 4.59 19.20 7.32
N LEU A 274 4.25 17.92 7.12
CA LEU A 274 4.86 16.83 7.88
C LEU A 274 6.37 16.75 7.61
N ALA A 275 6.79 16.84 6.34
CA ALA A 275 8.18 16.79 5.95
C ALA A 275 8.99 17.93 6.61
N SER A 276 8.45 19.14 6.60
CA SER A 276 9.06 20.31 7.24
C SER A 276 9.18 20.14 8.75
N ILE A 277 8.14 19.67 9.45
CA ILE A 277 8.21 19.42 10.91
C ILE A 277 9.32 18.42 11.24
N VAL A 278 9.42 17.34 10.46
CA VAL A 278 10.48 16.33 10.65
C VAL A 278 11.84 16.92 10.37
N ALA A 279 12.00 17.69 9.29
CA ALA A 279 13.27 18.33 8.94
C ALA A 279 13.74 19.27 10.06
N HIS A 280 12.94 20.25 10.45
CA HIS A 280 13.29 21.22 11.52
C HIS A 280 13.65 20.54 12.85
N CYS A 281 12.91 19.47 13.21
CA CYS A 281 13.20 18.69 14.41
C CYS A 281 14.60 18.06 14.36
N LEU A 282 15.05 17.62 13.19
CA LEU A 282 16.33 16.92 13.02
C LEU A 282 17.50 17.88 12.77
N SER A 283 17.27 19.04 12.14
CA SER A 283 18.29 20.07 11.87
C SER A 283 18.89 20.66 13.14
N SER A 284 18.09 20.81 14.20
CA SER A 284 18.52 21.38 15.50
C SER A 284 19.70 20.67 16.18
N ASN A 285 20.06 19.44 15.76
CA ASN A 285 21.15 18.66 16.34
C ASN A 285 22.45 18.66 15.52
N GLN A 286 22.47 19.19 14.29
CA GLN A 286 23.69 19.20 13.45
C GLN A 286 24.52 20.48 13.57
N ALA A 287 24.10 21.44 14.40
CA ALA A 287 24.82 22.70 14.61
C ALA A 287 26.04 22.59 15.54
N THR A 288 26.42 21.39 16.02
CA THR A 288 27.48 21.22 17.04
C THR A 288 28.78 20.58 16.54
N GLU A 289 29.01 20.41 15.23
CA GLU A 289 30.32 19.98 14.71
C GLU A 289 30.73 20.79 13.47
N THR A 290 31.51 21.84 13.73
CA THR A 290 32.53 22.51 12.87
C THR A 290 32.33 22.53 11.35
N GLY A 291 31.90 23.67 10.81
CA GLY A 291 32.05 24.02 9.38
C GLY A 291 31.15 25.18 8.95
N PRO A 292 31.55 26.03 7.98
CA PRO A 292 30.80 27.22 7.61
C PRO A 292 29.47 26.83 6.94
N VAL A 293 28.41 27.51 7.39
CA VAL A 293 27.03 27.39 6.90
C VAL A 293 26.98 27.77 5.43
N SER A 294 27.10 26.76 4.57
CA SER A 294 26.90 26.90 3.14
C SER A 294 25.68 26.05 2.74
N SER A 295 24.67 26.75 2.25
CA SER A 295 23.43 26.26 1.64
C SER A 295 22.39 25.58 2.57
N VAL A 296 21.16 26.09 2.48
CA VAL A 296 19.93 25.65 3.15
C VAL A 296 19.58 24.17 2.87
N SER A 297 20.23 23.52 1.90
CA SER A 297 19.97 22.14 1.45
C SER A 297 20.59 21.03 2.31
N SER A 298 21.56 21.33 3.18
CA SER A 298 22.33 20.31 3.92
C SER A 298 21.50 19.57 4.99
N PHE A 299 20.42 20.20 5.47
CA PHE A 299 19.64 19.69 6.60
C PHE A 299 18.47 18.78 6.21
N GLU A 300 18.13 18.69 4.92
CA GLU A 300 16.99 17.92 4.42
C GLU A 300 17.34 16.47 4.12
N TYR A 301 18.63 16.14 4.04
CA TYR A 301 19.10 14.83 3.62
C TYR A 301 19.93 14.15 4.70
N ARG A 302 19.73 12.84 4.84
CA ARG A 302 20.56 11.94 5.64
C ARG A 302 21.19 10.89 4.73
N GLN A 303 22.32 10.35 5.16
CA GLN A 303 22.88 9.16 4.55
C GLN A 303 22.12 7.92 5.01
N ASP A 304 21.71 7.08 4.06
CA ASP A 304 21.22 5.73 4.36
C ASP A 304 22.38 4.78 4.69
N LYS A 305 22.08 3.49 4.95
CA LYS A 305 23.11 2.49 5.28
C LYS A 305 24.17 2.30 4.18
N LEU A 306 23.86 2.70 2.95
CA LEU A 306 24.75 2.66 1.80
C LEU A 306 25.38 4.03 1.51
N ARG A 307 25.33 4.97 2.46
CA ARG A 307 25.83 6.36 2.35
C ARG A 307 25.16 7.21 1.27
N ARG A 308 23.93 6.86 0.88
CA ARG A 308 23.19 7.54 -0.20
C ARG A 308 22.31 8.64 0.40
N PRO A 309 22.18 9.81 -0.26
CA PRO A 309 21.30 10.87 0.24
C PRO A 309 19.84 10.43 0.15
N ALA A 310 19.14 10.52 1.27
CA ALA A 310 17.70 10.28 1.38
C ALA A 310 17.09 11.39 2.23
N HIS A 311 15.89 11.84 1.87
CA HIS A 311 15.21 12.86 2.65
C HIS A 311 15.02 12.39 4.11
N VAL A 312 15.22 13.29 5.07
CA VAL A 312 15.17 12.95 6.50
C VAL A 312 13.81 12.40 6.93
N ALA A 313 12.74 12.83 6.26
CA ALA A 313 11.37 12.37 6.50
C ALA A 313 11.03 11.00 5.87
N THR A 314 11.88 10.41 5.03
CA THR A 314 11.57 9.16 4.31
C THR A 314 11.15 8.03 5.24
N LYS A 315 11.83 7.87 6.38
CA LYS A 315 11.48 6.85 7.38
C LYS A 315 10.16 7.13 8.11
N THR A 316 9.85 8.39 8.35
CA THR A 316 8.57 8.81 8.95
C THR A 316 7.41 8.48 8.01
N PHE A 317 7.55 8.82 6.72
CA PHE A 317 6.56 8.51 5.70
C PHE A 317 6.36 7.01 5.53
N GLN A 318 7.47 6.26 5.44
CA GLN A 318 7.42 4.79 5.39
C GLN A 318 6.67 4.21 6.61
N ALA A 319 6.96 4.70 7.82
CA ALA A 319 6.32 4.21 9.03
C ALA A 319 4.80 4.45 9.04
N LEU A 320 4.37 5.65 8.63
CA LEU A 320 2.95 6.01 8.57
C LEU A 320 2.23 5.22 7.48
N ARG A 321 2.84 5.07 6.30
CA ARG A 321 2.33 4.25 5.20
C ARG A 321 2.06 2.81 5.63
N ILE A 322 3.07 2.18 6.25
CA ILE A 322 2.98 0.81 6.77
C ILE A 322 1.86 0.69 7.80
N PHE A 323 1.76 1.66 8.71
CA PHE A 323 0.74 1.66 9.76
C PHE A 323 -0.68 1.85 9.21
N VAL A 324 -0.89 2.87 8.38
CA VAL A 324 -2.18 3.21 7.77
C VAL A 324 -2.72 2.04 6.94
N ASN A 325 -1.84 1.35 6.22
CA ASN A 325 -2.24 0.28 5.32
C ASN A 325 -2.13 -1.13 5.93
N ASN A 326 -1.71 -1.26 7.19
CA ASN A 326 -1.51 -2.56 7.84
C ASN A 326 -0.57 -3.50 7.05
N GLU A 327 0.44 -2.94 6.36
CA GLU A 327 1.20 -3.64 5.30
C GLU A 327 1.88 -4.92 5.80
N LEU A 328 2.58 -4.86 6.94
CA LEU A 328 3.33 -6.01 7.44
C LEU A 328 2.43 -7.19 7.82
N ASN A 329 1.24 -6.92 8.34
CA ASN A 329 0.28 -7.96 8.68
C ASN A 329 -0.33 -8.56 7.40
N GLU A 330 -0.69 -7.72 6.42
CA GLU A 330 -1.13 -8.19 5.11
C GLU A 330 -0.07 -9.06 4.43
N ILE A 331 1.20 -8.66 4.44
CA ILE A 331 2.31 -9.48 3.93
C ILE A 331 2.37 -10.82 4.65
N ASN A 332 2.21 -10.84 5.98
CA ASN A 332 2.17 -12.10 6.73
C ASN A 332 1.00 -12.99 6.29
N TYR A 333 -0.20 -12.43 6.16
CA TYR A 333 -1.37 -13.16 5.62
C TYR A 333 -1.11 -13.66 4.20
N GLY A 334 -0.54 -12.84 3.32
CA GLY A 334 -0.18 -13.20 1.96
C GLY A 334 0.76 -14.40 1.91
N MET A 335 1.81 -14.41 2.75
CA MET A 335 2.74 -15.54 2.82
C MET A 335 2.09 -16.82 3.34
N VAL A 336 1.20 -16.72 4.34
CA VAL A 336 0.40 -17.86 4.83
C VAL A 336 -0.49 -18.38 3.70
N LEU A 337 -1.18 -17.51 2.99
CA LEU A 337 -2.04 -17.90 1.87
C LEU A 337 -1.24 -18.51 0.72
N ALA A 338 -0.06 -17.99 0.41
CA ALA A 338 0.81 -18.56 -0.60
C ALA A 338 1.18 -20.01 -0.27
N LYS A 339 1.47 -20.30 1.00
CA LYS A 339 1.68 -21.66 1.49
C LYS A 339 0.43 -22.53 1.29
N HIS A 340 -0.78 -22.02 1.41
CA HIS A 340 -2.01 -22.83 1.32
C HIS A 340 -2.52 -23.02 -0.11
N LEU A 341 -2.32 -22.03 -0.98
CA LEU A 341 -2.90 -21.94 -2.33
C LEU A 341 -2.03 -22.61 -3.40
N LEU A 342 -0.69 -22.46 -3.33
CA LEU A 342 0.21 -23.03 -4.34
C LEU A 342 0.08 -24.56 -4.39
N ARG A 343 0.14 -25.18 -5.56
CA ARG A 343 0.29 -26.64 -5.61
C ARG A 343 1.68 -27.06 -5.13
N THR A 344 1.84 -28.34 -4.78
CA THR A 344 3.17 -28.92 -4.58
C THR A 344 4.01 -28.74 -5.85
N GLY A 345 5.24 -28.27 -5.71
CA GLY A 345 6.11 -27.88 -6.84
C GLY A 345 5.80 -26.49 -7.41
N GLY A 346 4.73 -25.83 -6.97
CA GLY A 346 4.41 -24.46 -7.34
C GLY A 346 5.45 -23.47 -6.81
N LYS A 347 5.59 -22.34 -7.49
CA LYS A 347 6.69 -21.40 -7.27
C LYS A 347 6.21 -20.08 -6.70
N LEU A 348 6.97 -19.56 -5.75
CA LEU A 348 6.75 -18.26 -5.14
C LEU A 348 7.89 -17.33 -5.54
N VAL A 349 7.56 -16.14 -6.01
CA VAL A 349 8.50 -15.02 -6.17
C VAL A 349 8.02 -13.85 -5.32
N THR A 350 8.94 -13.24 -4.60
CA THR A 350 8.68 -12.06 -3.77
C THR A 350 9.74 -11.01 -4.06
N ILE A 351 9.34 -9.74 -4.13
CA ILE A 351 10.22 -8.58 -4.28
C ILE A 351 9.89 -7.65 -3.12
N ALA A 352 10.88 -7.40 -2.26
CA ALA A 352 10.77 -6.51 -1.11
C ALA A 352 11.65 -5.27 -1.31
N PHE A 353 11.21 -4.10 -0.85
CA PHE A 353 11.95 -2.83 -1.00
C PHE A 353 12.53 -2.33 0.32
N HIS A 354 12.10 -2.88 1.44
CA HIS A 354 12.71 -2.58 2.73
C HIS A 354 12.94 -3.81 3.61
N SER A 355 13.75 -3.61 4.65
CA SER A 355 14.20 -4.65 5.60
C SER A 355 13.05 -5.40 6.27
N LEU A 356 11.98 -4.69 6.66
CA LEU A 356 10.86 -5.28 7.39
C LEU A 356 10.08 -6.31 6.55
N GLU A 357 9.76 -5.98 5.29
CA GLU A 357 9.17 -6.89 4.30
C GLU A 357 10.05 -8.13 4.10
N ASP A 358 11.31 -7.92 3.71
CA ASP A 358 12.28 -9.00 3.43
C ASP A 358 12.46 -9.92 4.64
N THR A 359 12.40 -9.37 5.86
CA THR A 359 12.51 -10.15 7.09
C THR A 359 11.31 -11.07 7.30
N ILE A 360 10.10 -10.63 7.00
CA ILE A 360 8.88 -11.45 7.12
C ILE A 360 8.96 -12.60 6.11
N VAL A 361 9.25 -12.29 4.85
CA VAL A 361 9.40 -13.29 3.78
C VAL A 361 10.46 -14.31 4.16
N LYS A 362 11.66 -13.86 4.54
CA LYS A 362 12.77 -14.74 4.91
C LYS A 362 12.37 -15.72 6.01
N ARG A 363 11.65 -15.25 7.05
CA ARG A 363 11.21 -16.10 8.17
C ARG A 363 10.20 -17.16 7.73
N HIS A 364 9.26 -16.80 6.86
CA HIS A 364 8.33 -17.77 6.27
C HIS A 364 9.07 -18.82 5.44
N LEU A 365 10.04 -18.42 4.63
CA LEU A 365 10.84 -19.33 3.81
C LEU A 365 11.80 -20.21 4.60
N THR A 366 12.26 -19.78 5.78
CA THR A 366 13.13 -20.59 6.67
C THR A 366 12.35 -21.40 7.70
N GLY A 367 11.01 -21.37 7.70
CA GLY A 367 10.19 -22.10 8.68
C GLY A 367 10.17 -21.47 10.09
N HIS A 368 10.60 -20.22 10.24
CA HIS A 368 10.55 -19.50 11.52
C HIS A 368 9.17 -18.86 11.75
N VAL A 369 8.14 -19.71 11.78
CA VAL A 369 6.74 -19.31 11.91
C VAL A 369 6.16 -19.93 13.17
N VAL A 370 5.50 -19.11 13.98
CA VAL A 370 4.83 -19.53 15.22
C VAL A 370 3.42 -19.00 15.14
N ASP A 371 2.41 -19.86 15.31
CA ASP A 371 0.99 -19.50 15.18
C ASP A 371 0.70 -18.70 13.89
N ASP A 372 1.26 -19.16 12.76
CA ASP A 372 1.16 -18.50 11.44
C ASP A 372 1.72 -17.07 11.35
N VAL A 373 2.52 -16.64 12.34
CA VAL A 373 3.21 -15.36 12.36
C VAL A 373 4.72 -15.54 12.25
N ALA A 374 5.35 -14.72 11.41
CA ALA A 374 6.81 -14.67 11.27
C ALA A 374 7.50 -14.29 12.60
N SER A 375 8.02 -15.27 13.33
CA SER A 375 8.60 -15.08 14.65
C SER A 375 10.00 -14.47 14.58
N ARG A 376 10.31 -13.58 15.52
CA ARG A 376 11.67 -13.04 15.71
C ARG A 376 12.63 -14.07 16.30
N VAL A 377 12.08 -15.03 17.02
CA VAL A 377 12.82 -16.06 17.74
C VAL A 377 12.58 -17.39 17.00
N PRO A 378 13.64 -18.05 16.49
CA PRO A 378 13.52 -19.40 15.94
C PRO A 378 12.77 -20.33 16.91
N LEU A 379 11.95 -21.24 16.39
CA LEU A 379 11.12 -22.18 17.19
C LEU A 379 11.93 -22.89 18.29
N GLN A 380 13.17 -23.28 17.98
CA GLN A 380 14.13 -23.90 18.92
C GLN A 380 14.45 -23.08 20.19
N PHE A 381 14.10 -21.79 20.25
CA PHE A 381 14.40 -20.91 21.38
C PHE A 381 13.16 -20.31 22.06
N ILE A 382 11.94 -20.77 21.74
CA ILE A 382 10.70 -20.17 22.27
C ILE A 382 10.46 -20.52 23.74
N SER A 383 10.96 -21.68 24.20
CA SER A 383 10.84 -22.10 25.59
C SER A 383 12.08 -22.89 26.00
N HIS A 384 12.83 -22.38 26.99
CA HIS A 384 13.93 -23.11 27.62
C HIS A 384 13.44 -24.25 28.52
N THR A 385 12.13 -24.27 28.80
CA THR A 385 11.44 -25.27 29.63
C THR A 385 10.85 -26.43 28.83
N LEU A 386 10.75 -26.31 27.51
CA LEU A 386 10.29 -27.39 26.64
C LEU A 386 11.50 -28.00 25.92
N ALA A 387 12.02 -29.09 26.47
CA ALA A 387 12.98 -29.94 25.77
C ALA A 387 12.18 -30.83 24.82
N HIS A 388 12.19 -30.49 23.53
CA HIS A 388 11.68 -31.37 22.50
C HIS A 388 12.83 -32.25 21.99
N GLU A 389 12.54 -33.50 21.66
CA GLU A 389 13.51 -34.38 21.01
C GLU A 389 13.96 -33.76 19.68
N ASN A 390 15.23 -33.94 19.32
CA ASN A 390 15.81 -33.31 18.12
C ASN A 390 15.02 -33.64 16.85
N ASP A 391 14.49 -34.85 16.75
CA ASP A 391 13.73 -35.29 15.58
C ASP A 391 12.37 -34.58 15.50
N THR A 392 11.67 -34.40 16.62
CA THR A 392 10.43 -33.62 16.68
C THR A 392 10.67 -32.15 16.33
N MET A 393 11.78 -31.56 16.80
CA MET A 393 12.17 -30.20 16.42
C MET A 393 12.51 -30.06 14.94
N GLN A 394 13.23 -31.02 14.37
CA GLN A 394 13.53 -31.04 12.94
C GLN A 394 12.27 -31.19 12.09
N GLU A 395 11.30 -31.98 12.54
CA GLU A 395 10.02 -32.13 11.85
C GLU A 395 9.17 -30.86 11.94
N MET A 396 9.07 -30.24 13.13
CA MET A 396 8.37 -28.98 13.34
C MET A 396 9.01 -27.79 12.59
N MET A 397 10.34 -27.81 12.43
CA MET A 397 11.09 -26.78 11.70
C MET A 397 11.28 -27.10 10.22
N LYS A 398 10.75 -28.23 9.72
CA LYS A 398 10.90 -28.63 8.32
C LYS A 398 10.27 -27.55 7.43
N PRO A 399 11.06 -26.87 6.60
CA PRO A 399 10.54 -25.76 5.83
C PRO A 399 9.57 -26.29 4.77
N ASN A 400 8.40 -25.66 4.66
CA ASN A 400 7.43 -25.93 3.59
C ASN A 400 7.94 -25.46 2.21
N TRP A 401 9.12 -24.84 2.19
CA TRP A 401 9.70 -24.15 1.05
C TRP A 401 11.11 -24.66 0.79
N ARG A 402 11.44 -24.89 -0.47
CA ARG A 402 12.82 -25.00 -0.94
C ARG A 402 13.19 -23.69 -1.63
N GLN A 403 14.09 -22.92 -1.04
CA GLN A 403 14.58 -21.69 -1.64
C GLN A 403 15.34 -22.02 -2.94
N LEU A 404 15.01 -21.32 -4.02
CA LEU A 404 15.68 -21.46 -5.32
C LEU A 404 17.01 -20.72 -5.36
N THR A 405 17.22 -19.78 -4.44
CA THR A 405 18.39 -18.92 -4.38
C THR A 405 19.03 -19.03 -3.01
N LYS A 406 20.34 -19.32 -2.96
CA LYS A 406 21.10 -19.36 -1.70
C LYS A 406 21.18 -17.98 -1.03
N HIS A 407 21.23 -16.93 -1.83
CA HIS A 407 21.28 -15.54 -1.40
C HIS A 407 20.13 -14.75 -2.03
N VAL A 408 19.79 -13.61 -1.42
CA VAL A 408 18.81 -12.68 -1.98
C VAL A 408 19.32 -12.16 -3.32
N VAL A 409 18.45 -12.09 -4.32
CA VAL A 409 18.80 -11.52 -5.63
C VAL A 409 18.54 -10.03 -5.59
N VAL A 410 19.50 -9.25 -6.10
CA VAL A 410 19.43 -7.78 -6.19
C VAL A 410 19.48 -7.38 -7.66
N PRO A 411 18.90 -6.24 -8.04
CA PRO A 411 18.92 -5.79 -9.43
C PRO A 411 20.35 -5.48 -9.90
N SER A 412 20.57 -5.58 -11.20
CA SER A 412 21.82 -5.18 -11.85
C SER A 412 22.01 -3.66 -11.84
N GLU A 413 23.25 -3.19 -11.97
CA GLU A 413 23.55 -1.75 -12.07
C GLU A 413 22.87 -1.10 -13.28
N ALA A 414 22.77 -1.83 -14.40
CA ALA A 414 22.05 -1.40 -15.59
C ALA A 414 20.56 -1.19 -15.30
N GLU A 415 19.93 -2.09 -14.54
CA GLU A 415 18.52 -1.93 -14.15
C GLU A 415 18.34 -0.76 -13.18
N VAL A 416 19.22 -0.59 -12.20
CA VAL A 416 19.14 0.53 -11.25
C VAL A 416 19.29 1.88 -11.95
N THR A 417 20.13 1.94 -12.99
CA THR A 417 20.31 3.15 -13.82
C THR A 417 19.06 3.44 -14.64
N ALA A 418 18.47 2.41 -15.25
CA ALA A 418 17.25 2.56 -16.07
C ALA A 418 15.97 2.78 -15.23
N ASN A 419 15.92 2.19 -14.04
CA ASN A 419 14.80 2.27 -13.10
C ASN A 419 15.33 2.49 -11.67
N PRO A 420 15.49 3.75 -11.21
CA PRO A 420 15.98 4.04 -9.87
C PRO A 420 15.16 3.44 -8.72
N ARG A 421 13.91 3.03 -8.98
CA ARG A 421 13.03 2.38 -7.99
C ARG A 421 13.47 0.96 -7.66
N SER A 422 14.16 0.27 -8.57
CA SER A 422 14.68 -1.07 -8.32
C SER A 422 15.80 -1.07 -7.28
N ARG A 423 16.46 0.06 -7.01
CA ARG A 423 17.70 0.15 -6.19
C ARG A 423 17.71 -0.54 -4.83
N SER A 424 16.54 -0.73 -4.22
CA SER A 424 16.38 -1.36 -2.89
C SER A 424 15.66 -2.70 -2.95
N ALA A 425 15.30 -3.15 -4.15
CA ALA A 425 14.60 -4.38 -4.42
C ALA A 425 15.44 -5.59 -4.03
N LYS A 426 14.76 -6.54 -3.41
CA LYS A 426 15.31 -7.79 -2.91
C LYS A 426 14.37 -8.89 -3.32
N LEU A 427 14.79 -9.68 -4.29
CA LEU A 427 14.01 -10.79 -4.79
C LEU A 427 14.38 -12.08 -4.07
N ARG A 428 13.36 -12.81 -3.61
CA ARG A 428 13.47 -14.19 -3.14
C ARG A 428 12.53 -15.08 -3.92
N ALA A 429 13.02 -16.26 -4.28
CA ALA A 429 12.25 -17.27 -4.98
C ALA A 429 12.30 -18.62 -4.23
N ALA A 430 11.17 -19.33 -4.18
CA ALA A 430 11.06 -20.62 -3.51
C ALA A 430 10.05 -21.54 -4.20
N VAL A 431 10.19 -22.84 -3.97
CA VAL A 431 9.25 -23.88 -4.42
C VAL A 431 8.53 -24.46 -3.22
N ARG A 432 7.21 -24.63 -3.32
CA ARG A 432 6.41 -25.31 -2.28
C ARG A 432 6.70 -26.82 -2.30
N LEU A 433 7.03 -27.38 -1.13
CA LEU A 433 7.35 -28.80 -0.97
C LEU A 433 6.13 -29.66 -0.59
N SER A 434 5.22 -29.14 0.24
CA SER A 434 4.04 -29.85 0.75
C SER A 434 2.90 -28.90 1.06
#